data_AF-A0A957J132-F1
#
_entry.id   AF-A0A957J132-F1
#
_cell.length_a   1.000
_cell.length_b   1.000
_cell.length_c   1.000
_cell.angle_alpha   90.00
_cell.angle_beta   90.00
_cell.angle_gamma   90.00
#
_symmetry.space_group_name_H-M   'P 1'
#
loop_
_entity.id
_entity.type
_entity.pdbx_description
1 polymer ?
#
loop_
_entity_poly.entity_id
_entity_poly.type
_entity_poly.pdbx_seq_one_letter_code
_entity_poly.pdbx_strand_id
1 'polypeptide(L)'
;MKQTQWLRYLARGWSLLSLAFVLLFVFGELLNASPARPTAAEWLGLILFPGGVCLGLLLAWRYERSGGLLALLSLAAFYIWSYVHSGQWPGGPYFLLVAIPGLFFLLANTQERPMAAA
;
A
#
# COMPACT_ATOMS: atom_id res chain seq x y z
N MET A 1 -12.06 8.69 -22.19
CA MET A 1 -12.79 7.53 -21.63
C MET A 1 -12.00 6.21 -21.65
N LYS A 2 -11.28 5.83 -22.73
CA LYS A 2 -10.53 4.55 -22.76
C LYS A 2 -9.28 4.50 -21.85
N GLN A 3 -8.59 5.61 -21.65
CA GLN A 3 -7.34 5.65 -20.86
C GLN A 3 -7.54 5.40 -19.36
N THR A 4 -8.61 5.91 -18.76
CA THR A 4 -8.90 5.71 -17.33
C THR A 4 -9.26 4.27 -17.00
N GLN A 5 -9.93 3.56 -17.91
CA GLN A 5 -10.27 2.16 -17.75
C GLN A 5 -9.02 1.28 -17.70
N TRP A 6 -8.06 1.50 -18.61
CA TRP A 6 -6.79 0.76 -18.58
C TRP A 6 -5.99 1.00 -17.30
N LEU A 7 -5.97 2.24 -16.80
CA LEU A 7 -5.28 2.57 -15.55
C LEU A 7 -5.89 1.81 -14.35
N ARG A 8 -7.22 1.66 -14.32
CA ARG A 8 -7.93 0.89 -13.28
C ARG A 8 -7.63 -0.60 -13.34
N TYR A 9 -7.63 -1.19 -14.53
CA TYR A 9 -7.27 -2.60 -14.68
C TYR A 9 -5.83 -2.87 -14.27
N LEU A 10 -4.91 -1.99 -14.66
CA LEU A 10 -3.51 -2.07 -14.26
C LEU A 10 -3.35 -1.88 -12.74
N ALA A 11 -4.05 -0.91 -12.13
CA ALA A 11 -4.07 -0.72 -10.69
C ALA A 11 -4.61 -1.95 -9.94
N ARG A 12 -5.71 -2.55 -10.41
CA ARG A 12 -6.29 -3.75 -9.80
C ARG A 12 -5.38 -4.96 -9.93
N GLY A 13 -4.86 -5.22 -11.14
CA GLY A 13 -3.93 -6.33 -11.39
C GLY A 13 -2.66 -6.22 -10.55
N TRP A 14 -2.06 -5.03 -10.49
CA TRP A 14 -0.89 -4.80 -9.64
C TRP A 14 -1.25 -4.88 -8.16
N SER A 15 -2.41 -4.37 -7.73
CA SER A 15 -2.84 -4.48 -6.34
C SER A 15 -3.01 -5.94 -5.89
N LEU A 16 -3.51 -6.83 -6.76
CA LEU A 16 -3.55 -8.27 -6.48
C LEU A 16 -2.15 -8.84 -6.32
N LEU A 17 -1.22 -8.47 -7.20
CA LEU A 17 0.16 -8.94 -7.12
C LEU A 17 0.83 -8.45 -5.83
N SER A 18 0.64 -7.19 -5.45
CA SER A 18 1.11 -6.62 -4.18
C SER A 18 0.54 -7.37 -2.98
N LEU A 19 -0.77 -7.61 -2.96
CA LEU A 19 -1.44 -8.36 -1.88
C LEU A 19 -0.93 -9.80 -1.80
N ALA A 20 -0.83 -10.50 -2.93
CA ALA A 20 -0.32 -11.86 -2.99
C ALA A 20 1.14 -11.93 -2.51
N PHE A 21 1.98 -11.00 -2.95
CA PHE A 21 3.37 -10.89 -2.50
C PHE A 21 3.46 -10.73 -0.98
N VAL A 22 2.70 -9.79 -0.39
CA VAL A 22 2.67 -9.60 1.07
C VAL A 22 2.17 -10.85 1.78
N LEU A 23 1.12 -11.49 1.27
CA LEU A 23 0.57 -12.72 1.84
C LEU A 23 1.62 -13.84 1.90
N LEU A 24 2.50 -13.97 0.90
CA LEU A 24 3.59 -14.95 0.95
C LEU A 24 4.51 -14.75 2.15
N PHE A 25 4.83 -13.50 2.52
CA PHE A 25 5.63 -13.23 3.73
C PHE A 25 4.86 -13.56 5.01
N VAL A 26 3.57 -13.18 5.07
CA VAL A 26 2.73 -13.46 6.24
C VAL A 26 2.59 -14.98 6.45
N PHE A 27 2.32 -15.73 5.38
CA PHE A 27 2.24 -17.19 5.45
C PHE A 27 3.61 -17.83 5.73
N GLY A 28 4.68 -17.31 5.15
CA GLY A 28 6.04 -17.78 5.42
C GLY A 28 6.41 -17.66 6.90
N GLU A 29 6.10 -16.52 7.52
CA GLU A 29 6.33 -16.30 8.95
C GLU A 29 5.41 -17.15 9.83
N LEU A 30 4.15 -17.33 9.43
CA LEU A 30 3.19 -18.17 10.16
C LEU A 30 3.57 -19.66 10.16
N LEU A 31 4.17 -20.14 9.07
CA LEU A 31 4.66 -21.52 8.92
C LEU A 31 6.05 -21.72 9.54
N ASN A 32 6.70 -20.65 10.01
CA ASN A 32 8.01 -20.72 10.64
C ASN A 32 7.90 -21.44 12.00
N ALA A 33 8.71 -22.47 12.21
CA ALA A 33 8.72 -23.28 13.43
C ALA A 33 9.24 -22.52 14.67
N SER A 34 9.85 -21.34 14.49
CA SER A 34 10.30 -20.47 15.58
C SER A 34 9.90 -19.03 15.31
N PRO A 35 8.62 -18.67 15.50
CA PRO A 35 8.12 -17.33 15.21
C PRO A 35 8.70 -16.35 16.23
N ALA A 36 9.39 -15.33 15.72
CA ALA A 36 9.83 -14.21 16.56
C ALA A 36 8.58 -13.38 16.92
N ARG A 37 8.38 -13.11 18.22
CA ARG A 37 7.28 -12.24 18.65
C ARG A 37 7.69 -10.78 18.42
N PRO A 38 6.98 -10.02 17.56
CA PRO A 38 7.32 -8.63 17.35
C PRO A 38 7.10 -7.81 18.63
N THR A 39 8.00 -6.90 18.89
CA THR A 39 7.87 -5.82 19.88
C THR A 39 6.73 -4.87 19.50
N ALA A 40 6.27 -4.05 20.45
CA ALA A 40 5.23 -3.05 20.17
C ALA A 40 5.62 -2.08 19.04
N ALA A 41 6.91 -1.76 18.94
CA ALA A 41 7.47 -0.90 17.90
C ALA A 41 7.41 -1.58 16.52
N GLU A 42 7.76 -2.85 16.44
CA GLU A 42 7.67 -3.64 15.20
C GLU A 42 6.22 -3.84 14.77
N TRP A 43 5.30 -4.05 15.72
CA TRP A 43 3.87 -4.11 15.43
C TRP A 43 3.36 -2.82 14.79
N LEU A 44 3.77 -1.65 15.29
CA LEU A 44 3.41 -0.39 14.67
C LEU A 44 3.96 -0.30 13.24
N GLY A 45 5.21 -0.72 13.03
CA GLY A 45 5.81 -0.85 11.70
C GLY A 45 4.94 -1.72 10.77
N LEU A 46 4.56 -2.93 11.21
CA LEU A 46 3.74 -3.89 10.47
C LEU A 46 2.33 -3.37 10.16
N ILE A 47 1.73 -2.62 11.09
CA ILE A 47 0.42 -1.99 10.90
C ILE A 47 0.50 -0.89 9.84
N LEU A 48 1.56 -0.07 9.82
CA LEU A 48 1.74 0.95 8.79
C LEU A 48 2.10 0.31 7.44
N PHE A 49 3.07 -0.60 7.44
CA PHE A 49 3.45 -1.42 6.30
C PHE A 49 3.81 -2.84 6.74
N PRO A 50 3.20 -3.89 6.16
CA PRO A 50 2.35 -3.84 4.98
C PRO A 50 0.85 -3.65 5.26
N GLY A 51 0.40 -3.72 6.52
CA GLY A 51 -1.03 -3.80 6.88
C GLY A 51 -1.89 -2.67 6.34
N GLY A 52 -1.53 -1.42 6.64
CA GLY A 52 -2.25 -0.22 6.25
C GLY A 52 -2.24 0.00 4.74
N VAL A 53 -1.13 -0.33 4.08
CA VAL A 53 -1.04 -0.33 2.61
C VAL A 53 -2.01 -1.34 2.02
N CYS A 54 -2.02 -2.59 2.49
CA CYS A 54 -2.93 -3.62 1.98
C CYS A 54 -4.40 -3.26 2.21
N LEU A 55 -4.74 -2.72 3.39
CA LEU A 55 -6.08 -2.24 3.71
C LEU A 55 -6.50 -1.10 2.76
N GLY A 56 -5.61 -0.14 2.51
CA GLY A 56 -5.83 0.94 1.56
C GLY A 56 -6.05 0.42 0.14
N LEU A 57 -5.24 -0.54 -0.31
CA LEU A 57 -5.39 -1.15 -1.63
C LEU A 57 -6.73 -1.90 -1.76
N LEU A 58 -7.13 -2.68 -0.76
CA LEU A 58 -8.44 -3.35 -0.75
C LEU A 58 -9.59 -2.34 -0.78
N LEU A 59 -9.50 -1.28 0.02
CA LEU A 59 -10.50 -0.22 0.05
C LEU A 59 -10.59 0.52 -1.30
N ALA A 60 -9.46 0.68 -1.99
CA ALA A 60 -9.38 1.37 -3.28
C ALA A 60 -10.18 0.68 -4.39
N TRP A 61 -10.51 -0.60 -4.25
CA TRP A 61 -11.34 -1.32 -5.22
C TRP A 61 -12.77 -0.78 -5.27
N ARG A 62 -13.30 -0.33 -4.13
CA ARG A 62 -14.63 0.29 -4.02
C ARG A 62 -14.56 1.81 -3.96
N TYR A 63 -13.53 2.35 -3.31
CA TYR A 63 -13.32 3.78 -3.05
C TYR A 63 -11.91 4.21 -3.45
N GLU A 64 -11.68 4.39 -4.76
CA GLU A 64 -10.36 4.63 -5.36
C GLU A 64 -9.57 5.74 -4.66
N ARG A 65 -10.21 6.89 -4.38
CA ARG A 65 -9.59 8.01 -3.66
C ARG A 65 -9.19 7.66 -2.22
N SER A 66 -10.17 7.25 -1.42
CA SER A 66 -9.94 7.04 0.01
C SER A 66 -8.95 5.89 0.25
N GLY A 67 -9.08 4.80 -0.51
CA GLY A 67 -8.16 3.67 -0.43
C GLY A 67 -6.76 3.99 -0.93
N GLY A 68 -6.63 4.70 -2.06
CA GLY A 68 -5.34 5.15 -2.57
C GLY A 68 -4.62 6.10 -1.59
N LEU A 69 -5.35 7.04 -1.00
CA LEU A 69 -4.82 7.92 0.04
C LEU A 69 -4.39 7.14 1.28
N LEU A 70 -5.23 6.22 1.76
CA LEU A 70 -4.89 5.39 2.93
C LEU A 70 -3.61 4.58 2.67
N ALA A 71 -3.47 3.99 1.49
CA ALA A 71 -2.28 3.22 1.14
C ALA A 71 -1.02 4.11 1.13
N LEU A 72 -1.06 5.28 0.49
CA LEU A 72 0.09 6.18 0.41
C LEU A 72 0.43 6.83 1.76
N LEU A 73 -0.57 7.22 2.54
CA LEU A 73 -0.36 7.79 3.87
C LEU A 73 0.20 6.74 4.84
N SER A 74 -0.25 5.49 4.75
CA SER A 74 0.30 4.39 5.55
C SER A 74 1.77 4.13 5.20
N LEU A 75 2.12 4.16 3.91
CA LEU A 75 3.51 4.06 3.47
C LEU A 75 4.35 5.26 3.95
N ALA A 76 3.85 6.48 3.81
CA ALA A 76 4.57 7.68 4.27
C ALA A 76 4.81 7.64 5.78
N ALA A 77 3.79 7.25 6.55
CA ALA A 77 3.89 7.07 7.99
C ALA A 77 4.90 5.96 8.34
N PHE A 78 4.93 4.85 7.59
CA PHE A 78 5.94 3.80 7.76
C PHE A 78 7.37 4.31 7.54
N TYR A 79 7.60 5.14 6.51
CA TYR A 79 8.92 5.73 6.25
C TYR A 79 9.36 6.65 7.40
N ILE A 80 8.45 7.49 7.89
CA ILE A 80 8.72 8.37 9.04
C ILE A 80 9.02 7.53 10.28
N TRP A 81 8.18 6.53 10.56
CA TRP A 81 8.35 5.61 11.69
C TRP A 81 9.69 4.88 11.63
N SER A 82 10.03 4.30 10.48
CA SER A 82 11.29 3.57 10.28
C SER A 82 12.50 4.49 10.44
N TYR A 83 12.42 5.73 9.95
CA TYR A 83 13.51 6.70 10.11
C TYR A 83 13.71 7.07 11.58
N VAL A 84 12.62 7.33 12.33
CA VAL A 84 12.68 7.67 13.76
C VAL A 84 13.18 6.50 14.60
N HIS A 85 12.78 5.27 14.27
CA HIS A 85 13.09 4.09 15.09
C HIS A 85 14.46 3.47 14.78
N SER A 86 14.83 3.39 13.50
CA SER A 86 16.07 2.73 13.06
C SER A 86 17.19 3.73 12.73
N GLY A 87 16.90 5.03 12.64
CA GLY A 87 17.84 6.06 12.20
C GLY A 87 18.25 5.96 10.73
N GLN A 88 17.63 5.04 9.99
CA GLN A 88 17.96 4.69 8.62
C GLN A 88 16.70 4.73 7.79
N TRP A 89 16.83 5.24 6.56
CA TRP A 89 15.75 5.15 5.59
C TRP A 89 15.56 3.68 5.18
N PRO A 90 14.31 3.22 5.00
CA PRO A 90 14.05 1.90 4.45
C PRO A 90 14.84 1.71 3.15
N GLY A 91 15.66 0.67 3.09
CA GLY A 91 16.51 0.42 1.93
C GLY A 91 15.72 0.04 0.68
N GLY A 92 15.96 0.75 -0.42
CA GLY A 92 15.50 0.39 -1.76
C GLY A 92 14.04 0.74 -2.08
N PRO A 93 13.66 0.64 -3.38
CA PRO A 93 12.35 1.08 -3.87
C PRO A 93 11.20 0.08 -3.59
N TYR A 94 11.47 -1.03 -2.92
CA TYR A 94 10.56 -2.18 -2.82
C TYR A 94 9.24 -1.85 -2.13
N PHE A 95 9.27 -1.06 -1.04
CA PHE A 95 8.07 -0.62 -0.33
C PHE A 95 7.17 0.26 -1.21
N LEU A 96 7.77 1.09 -2.07
CA LEU A 96 7.03 1.88 -3.06
C LEU A 96 6.36 0.97 -4.09
N LEU A 97 7.06 -0.06 -4.60
CA LEU A 97 6.49 -0.98 -5.60
C LEU A 97 5.18 -1.63 -5.14
N VAL A 98 5.07 -1.94 -3.84
CA VAL A 98 3.85 -2.50 -3.25
C VAL A 98 2.72 -1.46 -3.22
N ALA A 99 3.02 -0.18 -2.99
CA ALA A 99 2.05 0.90 -2.86
C ALA A 99 1.72 1.65 -4.17
N ILE A 100 2.47 1.45 -5.25
CA ILE A 100 2.22 2.04 -6.59
C ILE A 100 0.76 1.92 -7.05
N PRO A 101 0.06 0.77 -6.86
CA PRO A 101 -1.34 0.68 -7.23
C PRO A 101 -2.21 1.76 -6.58
N GLY A 102 -1.90 2.16 -5.34
CA GLY A 102 -2.59 3.23 -4.63
C GLY A 102 -2.49 4.57 -5.36
N LEU A 103 -1.31 4.89 -5.92
CA LEU A 103 -1.14 6.08 -6.76
C LEU A 103 -1.97 5.98 -8.05
N PHE A 104 -1.99 4.82 -8.70
CA PHE A 104 -2.80 4.61 -9.91
C PHE A 104 -4.31 4.72 -9.64
N PHE A 105 -4.79 4.24 -8.49
CA PHE A 105 -6.17 4.45 -8.06
C PHE A 105 -6.50 5.94 -7.87
N LEU A 106 -5.59 6.74 -7.28
CA LEU A 106 -5.78 8.18 -7.16
C LEU A 106 -5.85 8.88 -8.52
N LEU A 107 -4.92 8.55 -9.43
CA LEU A 107 -4.85 9.14 -10.77
C LEU A 107 -6.05 8.76 -11.63
N ALA A 108 -6.53 7.53 -11.54
CA ALA A 108 -7.74 7.10 -12.24
C ALA A 108 -8.96 7.92 -11.82
N ASN A 109 -9.07 8.26 -10.53
CA ASN A 109 -10.22 8.99 -10.00
C ASN A 109 -10.14 10.51 -10.26
N THR A 110 -8.96 11.14 -10.31
CA THR A 110 -8.87 12.58 -10.63
C THR A 110 -9.30 12.87 -12.06
N GLN A 111 -9.08 11.94 -12.98
CA GLN A 111 -9.45 12.06 -14.40
C GLN A 111 -10.96 11.94 -14.67
N GLU A 112 -11.75 11.38 -13.73
CA GLU A 112 -13.22 11.28 -13.86
C GLU A 112 -13.99 12.48 -13.31
N ARG A 113 -13.31 13.37 -12.56
CA ARG A 113 -13.86 14.69 -12.26
C ARG A 113 -13.28 15.67 -13.28
N PRO A 114 -13.95 15.92 -14.43
CA PRO A 114 -13.74 17.21 -15.07
C PRO A 114 -14.08 18.28 -14.01
N MET A 115 -13.37 19.39 -14.07
CA MET A 115 -13.51 20.55 -13.19
C MET A 115 -14.95 21.09 -13.18
N ALA A 116 -15.86 20.41 -12.48
CA ALA A 116 -17.26 20.82 -12.29
C ALA A 116 -17.42 21.68 -11.02
N ALA A 117 -16.37 22.43 -10.69
CA ALA A 117 -16.36 23.42 -9.63
C ALA A 117 -15.36 24.52 -10.03
N ALA A 118 -15.78 25.32 -11.01
CA ALA A 118 -15.30 26.68 -11.23
C ALA A 118 -16.49 27.60 -10.95
#